data_AF-A0A8J6J773-F1
#
_entry.id   AF-A0A8J6J773-F1
#
_cell.length_a   1.000
_cell.length_b   1.000
_cell.length_c   1.000
_cell.angle_alpha   90.00
_cell.angle_beta   90.00
_cell.angle_gamma   90.00
#
_symmetry.space_group_name_H-M   'P 1'
#
loop_
_entity.id
_entity.type
_entity.pdbx_description
1 polymer ?
#
loop_
_entity_poly.entity_id
_entity_poly.type
_entity_poly.pdbx_seq_one_letter_code
_entity_poly.pdbx_strand_id
1 'polypeptide(L)'
;FICLYPQDWQTRSYLALGGVSGKALDRFLSERKDTQKVFLCLDSDTAGNEACTRLAQSIPCEIAVIRLVPARKDWNDVLRQQGDIPSRKFIAETITLRELPTAQPVPMLRMADVELTSVEWLWFPYIPFGKLTIIQGNPGEGKTYFAMRLAAACTNRKPLPGMETL
;
A
#
# COMPACT_ATOMS: atom_id res chain seq x y z
N PHE A 1 15.62 24.50 -3.27
CA PHE A 1 14.87 23.64 -2.34
C PHE A 1 15.78 22.81 -1.43
N ILE A 2 16.73 22.03 -1.95
CA ILE A 2 17.65 21.21 -1.13
C ILE A 2 18.40 22.03 -0.06
N CYS A 3 18.86 23.25 -0.39
CA CYS A 3 19.52 24.12 0.58
C CYS A 3 18.60 24.62 1.71
N LEU A 4 17.28 24.62 1.51
CA LEU A 4 16.30 25.03 2.54
C LEU A 4 15.94 23.85 3.46
N TYR A 5 16.08 22.61 2.98
CA TYR A 5 15.74 21.37 3.69
C TYR A 5 16.86 20.34 3.53
N PRO A 6 17.97 20.48 4.28
CA PRO A 6 19.10 19.56 4.20
C PRO A 6 18.85 18.22 4.89
N GLN A 7 17.78 18.08 5.70
CA GLN A 7 17.49 16.80 6.34
C GLN A 7 16.98 15.78 5.32
N ASP A 8 17.52 14.56 5.40
CA ASP A 8 17.12 13.41 4.58
C ASP A 8 17.19 13.66 3.06
N TRP A 9 18.03 14.59 2.59
CA TRP A 9 18.15 14.90 1.16
C TRP A 9 18.60 13.68 0.32
N GLN A 10 19.29 12.72 0.94
CA GLN A 10 19.75 11.49 0.29
C GLN A 10 18.66 10.43 0.14
N THR A 11 17.59 10.49 0.94
CA THR A 11 16.47 9.52 0.88
C THR A 11 15.34 10.00 -0.03
N ARG A 12 15.42 11.24 -0.53
CA ARG A 12 14.42 11.87 -1.39
C ARG A 12 14.95 12.02 -2.82
N SER A 13 14.05 11.87 -3.78
CA SER A 13 14.35 12.14 -5.18
C SER A 13 13.94 13.57 -5.52
N TYR A 14 14.81 14.30 -6.22
CA TYR A 14 14.55 15.66 -6.70
C TYR A 14 14.65 15.69 -8.21
N LEU A 15 13.64 16.24 -8.86
CA LEU A 15 13.56 16.32 -10.32
C LEU A 15 13.25 17.76 -10.74
N ALA A 16 14.03 18.29 -11.67
CA ALA A 16 13.74 19.55 -12.33
C ALA A 16 13.05 19.28 -13.67
N LEU A 17 11.91 19.92 -13.92
CA LEU A 17 11.08 19.67 -15.11
C LEU A 17 11.56 20.40 -16.38
N GLY A 18 12.57 21.28 -16.27
CA GLY A 18 13.05 22.08 -17.40
C GLY A 18 11.97 23.03 -17.97
N GLY A 19 11.08 23.54 -17.12
CA GLY A 19 9.91 24.34 -17.48
C GLY A 19 8.62 23.75 -16.93
N VAL A 20 7.50 23.91 -17.66
CA VAL A 20 6.17 23.39 -17.28
C VAL A 20 5.82 22.03 -17.91
N SER A 21 6.79 21.38 -18.56
CA SER A 21 6.61 20.10 -19.26
C SER A 21 6.61 18.91 -18.29
N GLY A 22 5.68 17.97 -18.47
CA GLY A 22 5.60 16.74 -17.67
C GLY A 22 6.56 15.63 -18.11
N LYS A 23 7.23 15.76 -19.27
CA LYS A 23 7.99 14.65 -19.87
C LYS A 23 9.08 14.07 -18.96
N ALA A 24 9.77 14.92 -18.22
CA ALA A 24 10.79 14.48 -17.27
C ALA A 24 10.17 13.67 -16.12
N LEU A 25 9.02 14.11 -15.64
CA LEU A 25 8.27 13.44 -14.57
C LEU A 25 7.75 12.09 -15.04
N ASP A 26 7.16 12.03 -16.24
CA ASP A 26 6.63 10.79 -16.80
C ASP A 26 7.75 9.75 -16.96
N ARG A 27 8.91 10.19 -17.46
CA ARG A 27 10.09 9.31 -17.58
C ARG A 27 10.56 8.82 -16.22
N PHE A 28 10.67 9.71 -15.24
CA PHE A 28 11.12 9.36 -13.90
C PHE A 28 10.17 8.34 -13.23
N LEU A 29 8.86 8.58 -13.29
CA LEU A 29 7.84 7.69 -12.73
C LEU A 29 7.80 6.34 -13.45
N SER A 30 8.13 6.30 -14.75
CA SER A 30 8.25 5.03 -15.48
C SER A 30 9.40 4.14 -14.99
N GLU A 31 10.48 4.74 -14.50
CA GLU A 31 11.67 4.04 -13.99
C GLU A 31 11.56 3.72 -12.48
N ARG A 32 10.77 4.51 -11.73
CA ARG A 32 10.62 4.40 -10.27
C ARG A 32 9.19 4.11 -9.85
N LYS A 33 8.80 2.83 -9.95
CA LYS A 33 7.47 2.32 -9.59
C LYS A 33 7.21 2.28 -8.07
N ASP A 34 8.24 2.47 -7.26
CA ASP A 34 8.19 2.55 -5.79
C ASP A 34 7.77 3.93 -5.26
N THR A 35 7.58 4.91 -6.15
CA THR A 35 7.20 6.28 -5.78
C THR A 35 5.76 6.32 -5.26
N GLN A 36 5.57 6.62 -3.98
CA GLN A 36 4.24 6.73 -3.37
C GLN A 36 3.71 8.16 -3.28
N LYS A 37 4.61 9.16 -3.25
CA LYS A 37 4.24 10.56 -3.05
C LYS A 37 5.08 11.47 -3.93
N VAL A 38 4.44 12.44 -4.58
CA VAL A 38 5.08 13.47 -5.40
C VAL A 38 4.76 14.84 -4.83
N PHE A 39 5.80 15.67 -4.66
CA PHE A 39 5.68 17.06 -4.24
C PHE A 39 5.93 17.99 -5.42
N LEU A 40 4.90 18.71 -5.86
CA LEU A 40 5.00 19.71 -6.92
C LEU A 40 5.41 21.05 -6.33
N CYS A 41 6.58 21.54 -6.74
CA CYS A 41 7.20 22.77 -6.24
C CYS A 41 7.36 23.80 -7.36
N LEU A 42 6.26 24.09 -8.10
CA LEU A 42 6.26 25.10 -9.17
C LEU A 42 6.03 26.51 -8.61
N ASP A 43 6.20 27.50 -9.48
CA ASP A 43 6.01 28.92 -9.18
C ASP A 43 4.60 29.21 -8.64
N SER A 44 4.47 30.28 -7.87
CA SER A 44 3.20 30.70 -7.28
C SER A 44 2.32 31.51 -8.24
N ASP A 45 2.71 31.65 -9.51
CA ASP A 45 1.97 32.41 -10.52
C ASP A 45 0.89 31.56 -11.22
N THR A 46 0.10 32.20 -12.07
CA THR A 46 -0.99 31.54 -12.80
C THR A 46 -0.50 30.38 -13.66
N ALA A 47 0.66 30.51 -14.30
CA ALA A 47 1.22 29.45 -15.14
C ALA A 47 1.68 28.25 -14.31
N GLY A 48 2.32 28.49 -13.16
CA GLY A 48 2.70 27.45 -12.20
C GLY A 48 1.50 26.75 -11.56
N ASN A 49 0.43 27.50 -11.28
CA ASN A 49 -0.86 26.97 -10.80
C ASN A 49 -1.47 26.00 -11.82
N GLU A 50 -1.63 26.44 -13.07
CA GLU A 50 -2.20 25.63 -14.15
C GLU A 50 -1.34 24.40 -14.46
N ALA A 51 -0.02 24.57 -14.45
CA ALA A 51 0.91 23.46 -14.63
C ALA A 51 0.80 22.41 -13.51
N CYS A 52 0.64 22.83 -12.25
CA CYS A 52 0.41 21.90 -11.13
C CYS A 52 -0.85 21.06 -11.34
N THR A 53 -1.96 21.69 -11.72
CA THR A 53 -3.23 20.99 -11.96
C THR A 53 -3.11 19.99 -13.10
N ARG A 54 -2.47 20.38 -14.20
CA ARG A 54 -2.25 19.51 -15.36
C ARG A 54 -1.32 18.33 -15.04
N LEU A 55 -0.24 18.57 -14.30
CA LEU A 55 0.69 17.50 -13.89
C LEU A 55 0.02 16.54 -12.90
N ALA A 56 -0.80 17.04 -11.97
CA ALA A 56 -1.55 16.18 -11.06
C ALA A 56 -2.48 15.22 -11.81
N GLN A 57 -3.02 15.62 -12.95
CA GLN A 57 -3.85 14.76 -13.81
C GLN A 57 -3.02 13.71 -14.58
N SER A 58 -1.76 14.01 -14.94
CA SER A 58 -0.91 13.05 -15.66
C SER A 58 -0.21 12.03 -14.74
N ILE A 59 -0.03 12.35 -13.47
CA ILE A 59 0.54 11.43 -12.47
C ILE A 59 -0.44 10.27 -12.23
N PRO A 60 0.04 9.01 -12.17
CA PRO A 60 -0.78 7.83 -11.84
C PRO A 60 -1.62 7.99 -10.56
N CYS A 61 -2.79 7.36 -10.53
CA CYS A 61 -3.74 7.48 -9.43
C CYS A 61 -3.24 6.88 -8.11
N GLU A 62 -2.29 5.96 -8.18
CA GLU A 62 -1.67 5.24 -7.07
C GLU A 62 -0.58 6.06 -6.36
N ILE A 63 -0.38 7.32 -6.77
CA ILE A 63 0.61 8.23 -6.19
C ILE A 63 -0.12 9.44 -5.58
N ALA A 64 0.22 9.75 -4.31
CA ALA A 64 -0.28 10.97 -3.68
C ALA A 64 0.40 12.20 -4.30
N VAL A 65 -0.36 13.25 -4.58
CA VAL A 65 0.17 14.49 -5.18
C VAL A 65 -0.08 15.65 -4.23
N ILE A 66 1.00 16.26 -3.77
CA ILE A 66 0.99 17.39 -2.86
C ILE A 66 1.67 18.56 -3.55
N ARG A 67 1.10 19.75 -3.47
CA ARG A 67 1.70 20.98 -3.97
C ARG A 67 2.24 21.80 -2.80
N LEU A 68 3.46 22.29 -2.94
CA LEU A 68 4.08 23.23 -2.01
C LEU A 68 4.15 24.59 -2.68
N VAL A 69 3.46 25.59 -2.12
CA VAL A 69 3.47 26.96 -2.62
C VAL A 69 4.58 27.73 -1.92
N PRO A 70 5.54 28.34 -2.65
CA PRO A 70 6.61 29.11 -2.03
C PRO A 70 6.08 30.36 -1.31
N ALA A 71 6.75 30.80 -0.26
CA ALA A 71 6.41 32.02 0.48
C ALA A 71 6.73 33.34 -0.24
N ARG A 72 7.34 33.23 -1.42
CA ARG A 72 7.63 34.31 -2.38
C ARG A 72 7.25 33.78 -3.77
N LYS A 73 7.48 34.58 -4.81
CA LYS A 73 7.15 34.23 -6.20
C LYS A 73 7.67 32.86 -6.63
N ASP A 74 8.92 32.56 -6.28
CA ASP A 74 9.56 31.27 -6.55
C ASP A 74 10.48 30.82 -5.40
N TRP A 75 10.96 29.57 -5.48
CA TRP A 75 11.82 28.98 -4.46
C TRP A 75 13.23 29.58 -4.39
N ASN A 76 13.68 30.27 -5.43
CA ASN A 76 14.96 30.96 -5.46
C ASN A 76 14.85 32.32 -4.74
N ASP A 77 13.75 33.02 -4.92
CA ASP A 77 13.42 34.23 -4.15
C ASP A 77 13.26 33.92 -2.67
N VAL A 78 12.60 32.80 -2.33
CA VAL A 78 12.54 32.30 -0.95
C VAL A 78 13.95 32.07 -0.38
N LEU A 79 14.88 31.52 -1.17
CA LEU A 79 16.25 31.26 -0.73
C LEU A 79 17.06 32.55 -0.55
N ARG A 80 16.92 33.52 -1.47
CA ARG A 80 17.64 34.80 -1.42
C ARG A 80 17.15 35.68 -0.28
N GLN A 81 15.85 35.68 0.00
CA GLN A 81 15.20 36.52 1.01
C GLN A 81 14.87 35.73 2.29
N GLN A 82 15.52 34.59 2.52
CA GLN A 82 15.19 33.71 3.65
C GLN A 82 15.30 34.39 5.03
N GLY A 83 16.15 35.43 5.15
CA GLY A 83 16.30 36.23 6.37
C GLY A 83 15.08 37.12 6.67
N ASP A 84 14.34 37.51 5.64
CA ASP A 84 13.15 38.38 5.73
C ASP A 84 11.86 37.57 5.88
N ILE A 85 11.95 36.24 5.92
CA ILE A 85 10.80 35.34 6.09
C ILE A 85 10.62 35.06 7.58
N PRO A 86 9.56 35.59 8.21
CA PRO A 86 9.35 35.41 9.63
C PRO A 86 9.18 33.92 9.97
N SER A 87 9.87 33.50 11.04
CA SER A 87 9.83 32.11 11.54
C SER A 87 10.27 31.04 10.53
N ARG A 88 11.00 31.39 9.46
CA ARG A 88 11.43 30.43 8.41
C ARG A 88 10.26 29.66 7.77
N LYS A 89 9.07 30.25 7.71
CA LYS A 89 7.91 29.69 6.98
C LYS A 89 8.12 29.83 5.47
N PHE A 90 9.01 29.01 4.92
CA PHE A 90 9.38 29.02 3.50
C PHE A 90 8.26 28.52 2.57
N ILE A 91 7.35 27.71 3.12
CA ILE A 91 6.12 27.27 2.47
C ILE A 91 4.99 28.18 2.94
N ALA A 92 4.36 28.90 2.02
CA ALA A 92 3.15 29.67 2.34
C ALA A 92 1.95 28.74 2.53
N GLU A 93 1.80 27.76 1.64
CA GLU A 93 0.65 26.86 1.62
C GLU A 93 1.06 25.45 1.16
N THR A 94 0.47 24.44 1.78
CA THR A 94 0.58 23.03 1.36
C THR A 94 -0.81 22.57 0.91
N ILE A 95 -0.94 22.27 -0.38
CA ILE A 95 -2.22 21.91 -0.99
C ILE A 95 -2.16 20.43 -1.38
N THR A 96 -2.99 19.60 -0.75
CA THR A 96 -3.14 18.19 -1.15
C THR A 96 -4.03 18.13 -2.39
N LEU A 97 -3.43 17.84 -3.55
CA LEU A 97 -4.15 17.73 -4.82
C LEU A 97 -4.78 16.34 -5.00
N ARG A 98 -4.11 15.30 -4.48
CA ARG A 98 -4.61 13.93 -4.47
C ARG A 98 -4.10 13.19 -3.25
N GLU A 99 -5.01 12.62 -2.47
CA GLU A 99 -4.70 11.72 -1.36
C GLU A 99 -4.85 10.26 -1.81
N LEU A 100 -4.02 9.37 -1.26
CA LEU A 100 -4.18 7.94 -1.51
C LEU A 100 -5.30 7.38 -0.64
N PRO A 101 -6.04 6.37 -1.13
CA PRO A 101 -6.94 5.61 -0.27
C PRO A 101 -6.14 5.10 0.93
N THR A 102 -6.54 5.47 2.14
CA THR A 102 -5.97 4.91 3.36
C THR A 102 -6.25 3.42 3.36
N ALA A 103 -5.19 2.61 3.38
CA ALA A 103 -5.33 1.17 3.55
C ALA A 103 -6.12 0.94 4.84
N GLN A 104 -7.22 0.19 4.77
CA GLN A 104 -8.00 -0.13 5.96
C GLN A 104 -7.08 -0.85 6.96
N PRO A 105 -7.06 -0.44 8.23
CA PRO A 105 -6.20 -1.08 9.22
C PRO A 105 -6.58 -2.56 9.33
N VAL A 106 -5.58 -3.43 9.25
CA VAL A 106 -5.78 -4.87 9.44
C VAL A 106 -6.25 -5.08 10.88
N PRO A 107 -7.37 -5.78 11.12
CA PRO A 107 -7.80 -6.11 12.47
C PRO A 107 -6.70 -6.90 13.19
N MET A 108 -6.09 -6.30 14.21
CA MET A 108 -5.08 -6.95 15.03
C MET A 108 -5.77 -7.58 16.24
N LEU A 109 -5.65 -8.90 16.37
CA LEU A 109 -6.09 -9.64 17.56
C LEU A 109 -4.86 -10.02 18.38
N ARG A 110 -4.85 -9.71 19.69
CA ARG A 110 -3.76 -10.12 20.58
C ARG A 110 -3.89 -11.62 20.85
N MET A 111 -2.77 -12.34 20.77
CA MET A 111 -2.75 -13.79 21.02
C MET A 111 -3.28 -14.17 22.43
N ALA A 112 -3.06 -13.30 23.42
CA ALA A 112 -3.56 -13.52 24.79
C ALA A 112 -5.09 -13.46 24.91
N ASP A 113 -5.76 -12.83 23.94
CA ASP A 113 -7.22 -12.67 23.91
C ASP A 113 -7.87 -13.80 23.06
N VAL A 114 -7.08 -14.72 22.52
CA VAL A 114 -7.57 -15.88 21.76
C VAL A 114 -7.97 -16.97 22.76
N GLU A 115 -9.27 -17.22 22.89
CA GLU A 115 -9.78 -18.31 23.72
C GLU A 115 -9.51 -19.68 23.07
N LEU A 116 -8.99 -20.63 23.85
CA LEU A 116 -8.86 -22.02 23.43
C LEU A 116 -10.26 -22.62 23.28
N THR A 117 -10.55 -23.11 22.07
CA THR A 117 -11.82 -23.76 21.75
C THR A 117 -11.58 -25.25 21.52
N SER A 118 -12.48 -26.09 22.00
CA SER A 118 -12.45 -27.52 21.70
C SER A 118 -12.69 -27.74 20.21
N VAL A 119 -11.87 -28.59 19.60
CA VAL A 119 -12.02 -28.96 18.19
C VAL A 119 -13.01 -30.11 18.10
N GLU A 120 -14.07 -29.92 17.30
CA GLU A 120 -14.94 -31.02 16.88
C GLU A 120 -14.33 -31.76 15.69
N TRP A 121 -14.45 -33.09 15.66
CA TRP A 121 -13.75 -33.93 14.69
C TRP A 121 -14.71 -34.76 13.85
N LEU A 122 -14.51 -34.73 12.53
CA LEU A 122 -15.06 -35.76 11.65
C LEU A 122 -14.28 -37.07 11.83
N TRP A 123 -12.95 -36.97 11.97
CA TRP A 123 -12.06 -38.10 12.22
C TRP A 123 -10.89 -37.68 13.08
N PHE A 124 -10.89 -38.03 14.37
CA PHE A 124 -9.78 -37.69 15.26
C PHE A 124 -8.55 -38.58 15.00
N PRO A 125 -7.31 -38.04 14.99
CA PRO A 125 -6.90 -36.63 15.05
C PRO A 125 -6.63 -36.01 13.66
N TYR A 126 -7.30 -36.50 12.60
CA TYR A 126 -6.98 -36.20 11.20
C TYR A 126 -7.83 -35.10 10.55
N ILE A 127 -9.15 -35.15 10.70
CA ILE A 127 -10.10 -34.27 9.99
C ILE A 127 -11.00 -33.54 10.99
N PRO A 128 -10.74 -32.24 11.26
CA PRO A 128 -11.61 -31.41 12.09
C PRO A 128 -12.80 -30.83 11.30
N PHE A 129 -13.93 -30.59 11.98
CA PHE A 129 -15.09 -29.94 11.39
C PHE A 129 -14.87 -28.45 11.16
N GLY A 130 -15.48 -27.92 10.09
CA GLY A 130 -15.42 -26.48 9.74
C GLY A 130 -14.05 -25.99 9.29
N LYS A 131 -13.11 -26.90 8.99
CA LYS A 131 -11.75 -26.57 8.53
C LYS A 131 -11.47 -27.13 7.15
N LEU A 132 -10.56 -26.48 6.42
CA LEU A 132 -10.04 -26.98 5.15
C LEU A 132 -9.03 -28.10 5.40
N THR A 133 -9.27 -29.28 4.83
CA THR A 133 -8.35 -30.43 4.88
C THR A 133 -7.86 -30.77 3.48
N ILE A 134 -6.55 -30.91 3.30
CA ILE A 134 -5.93 -31.27 2.01
C ILE A 134 -5.50 -32.74 2.06
N ILE A 135 -5.91 -33.53 1.05
CA ILE A 135 -5.49 -34.93 0.89
C ILE A 135 -4.39 -35.00 -0.17
N GLN A 136 -3.17 -35.36 0.26
CA GLN A 136 -1.98 -35.44 -0.59
C GLN A 136 -1.39 -36.86 -0.59
N GLY A 137 -0.76 -37.25 -1.70
CA GLY A 137 -0.14 -38.55 -1.96
C GLY A 137 0.37 -38.60 -3.40
N ASN A 138 1.13 -39.63 -3.79
CA ASN A 138 1.67 -39.76 -5.15
C ASN A 138 0.59 -40.12 -6.18
N PRO A 139 0.77 -39.80 -7.47
CA PRO A 139 -0.15 -40.25 -8.52
C PRO A 139 -0.39 -41.76 -8.45
N GLY A 140 -1.65 -42.20 -8.52
CA GLY A 140 -2.01 -43.62 -8.45
C GLY A 140 -2.21 -44.22 -7.05
N GLU A 141 -1.89 -43.51 -5.96
CA GLU A 141 -2.01 -44.04 -4.57
C GLU A 141 -3.43 -44.04 -3.99
N GLY A 142 -4.47 -43.88 -4.82
CA GLY A 142 -5.85 -44.01 -4.36
C GLY A 142 -6.41 -42.83 -3.56
N LYS A 143 -5.87 -41.61 -3.69
CA LYS A 143 -6.45 -40.38 -3.08
C LYS A 143 -7.94 -40.22 -3.36
N THR A 144 -8.35 -40.41 -4.62
CA THR A 144 -9.76 -40.35 -5.04
C THR A 144 -10.58 -41.46 -4.38
N TYR A 145 -10.02 -42.66 -4.26
CA TYR A 145 -10.68 -43.79 -3.61
C TYR A 145 -10.90 -43.52 -2.12
N PHE A 146 -9.89 -42.99 -1.43
CA PHE A 146 -9.98 -42.59 -0.03
C PHE A 146 -11.03 -41.49 0.17
N ALA A 147 -11.01 -40.44 -0.64
CA ALA A 147 -12.00 -39.35 -0.57
C ALA A 147 -13.44 -39.87 -0.77
N MET A 148 -13.65 -40.75 -1.75
CA MET A 148 -14.97 -41.38 -1.96
C MET A 148 -15.39 -42.26 -0.78
N ARG A 149 -14.46 -43.04 -0.21
CA ARG A 149 -14.74 -43.88 0.96
C ARG A 149 -15.11 -43.05 2.20
N LEU A 150 -14.42 -41.93 2.41
CA LEU A 150 -14.73 -40.98 3.47
C LEU A 150 -16.16 -40.43 3.30
N ALA A 151 -16.51 -39.98 2.09
CA ALA A 151 -17.86 -39.49 1.79
C ALA A 151 -18.93 -40.57 2.02
N ALA A 152 -18.68 -41.80 1.56
CA ALA A 152 -19.60 -42.92 1.76
C ALA A 152 -19.77 -43.31 3.23
N ALA A 153 -18.72 -43.24 4.04
CA ALA A 153 -18.82 -43.48 5.48
C ALA A 153 -19.72 -42.42 6.16
N CYS A 154 -19.57 -41.16 5.78
CA CYS A 154 -20.37 -40.05 6.30
C CYS A 154 -21.86 -40.21 5.95
N THR A 155 -22.19 -40.57 4.69
CA THR A 155 -23.59 -40.70 4.26
C THR A 155 -24.27 -41.95 4.82
N ASN A 156 -23.52 -43.01 5.08
CA ASN A 156 -24.06 -44.27 5.60
C ASN A 156 -23.94 -44.41 7.13
N ARG A 157 -23.52 -43.35 7.84
CA ARG A 157 -23.27 -43.36 9.31
C ARG A 157 -22.39 -44.52 9.76
N LYS A 158 -21.37 -44.87 8.96
CA LYS A 158 -20.38 -45.88 9.34
C LYS A 158 -19.21 -45.20 10.06
N PRO A 159 -18.67 -45.79 11.13
CA PRO A 159 -17.49 -45.26 11.79
C PRO A 159 -16.28 -45.30 10.86
N LEU A 160 -15.41 -44.30 10.97
CA LEU A 160 -14.11 -44.30 10.32
C LEU A 160 -13.09 -45.13 11.12
N PRO A 161 -11.97 -45.57 10.51
CA PRO A 161 -10.98 -46.39 11.19
C PRO A 161 -10.49 -45.75 12.50
N GLY A 162 -10.52 -46.51 13.60
CA GLY A 162 -10.10 -46.03 14.90
C GLY A 162 -11.10 -45.10 15.61
N MET A 163 -12.31 -44.95 15.09
CA MET A 163 -13.41 -44.27 15.77
C MET A 163 -14.36 -45.28 16.42
N GLU A 164 -14.91 -44.92 17.57
CA GLU A 164 -16.00 -45.66 18.20
C GLU A 164 -17.28 -45.56 17.36
N THR A 165 -18.12 -46.59 17.39
CA THR A 165 -19.47 -46.53 16.81
C THR A 165 -20.32 -45.56 17.62
N LEU A 166 -20.84 -44.53 16.96
CA LEU A 166 -21.87 -43.64 17.49
C LEU A 166 -23.17 -44.39 17.80
#